data_AF-A0A954W8K0-F1
#
_entry.id   AF-A0A954W8K0-F1
#
_cell.length_a   1.000
_cell.length_b   1.000
_cell.length_c   1.000
_cell.angle_alpha   90.00
_cell.angle_beta   90.00
_cell.angle_gamma   90.00
#
_symmetry.space_group_name_H-M   'P 1'
#
loop_
_entity.id
_entity.type
_entity.pdbx_description
1 polymer ?
#
loop_
_entity_poly.entity_id
_entity_poly.type
_entity_poly.pdbx_seq_one_letter_code
_entity_poly.pdbx_strand_id
1 'polypeptide(L)'
;PSRASLLTGRYPFRSGMLRNPAPDANIDDVGIPDSELLLGELFQQAGYHTCCIGKWHLGHKPEYFPTRHGFDEYLGILYSNDMRPVELRKDNERFEYPVDQRTLTRRYTDRAIDFIERHEDEPFFLYLPHAMPHKPLAASDAFYQKSGSGLYGDVIAELDAEIGRLLTRLDELKLAERTLVIFTSDNGPWYGGSTGGLRGMKSQWWEGGLRVPLIARLPGVIPAGHVSHEPAIIMDVFTTALVAAGLKPPLDRVIDGNDLMPLLTSDAKSRHDALFAITGGQLRAIRTERWKLHPRGTPPPDRRGDDWVDPRAPDGKTILAQAEQARPSEFPGVNRGDEAKGAALFDLKNDPAEQINVATQQPRIVEDLLRRFTAMEQQMRDAEAARTETK
;
A
#
# COMPACT_ATOMS: atom_id res chain seq x y z
N PRO A 1 0.09 5.17 -6.60
CA PRO A 1 0.85 4.03 -7.17
C PRO A 1 0.53 2.68 -6.51
N SER A 2 0.92 2.45 -5.25
CA SER A 2 0.80 1.12 -4.62
C SER A 2 -0.63 0.59 -4.58
N ARG A 3 -1.62 1.45 -4.28
CA ARG A 3 -3.05 1.10 -4.30
C ARG A 3 -3.55 0.68 -5.68
N ALA A 4 -3.07 1.38 -6.73
CA ALA A 4 -3.38 1.01 -8.10
C ALA A 4 -2.78 -0.37 -8.41
N SER A 5 -1.53 -0.59 -8.01
CA SER A 5 -0.85 -1.88 -8.19
C SER A 5 -1.52 -3.03 -7.43
N LEU A 6 -2.02 -2.78 -6.21
CA LEU A 6 -2.81 -3.76 -5.46
C LEU A 6 -4.10 -4.12 -6.21
N LEU A 7 -4.84 -3.11 -6.69
CA LEU A 7 -6.16 -3.33 -7.29
C LEU A 7 -6.12 -3.82 -8.74
N THR A 8 -4.99 -3.68 -9.44
CA THR A 8 -4.84 -4.09 -10.86
C THR A 8 -3.86 -5.25 -11.06
N GLY A 9 -3.09 -5.62 -10.02
CA GLY A 9 -2.02 -6.62 -10.14
C GLY A 9 -0.86 -6.19 -11.05
N ARG A 10 -0.71 -4.88 -11.30
CA ARG A 10 0.16 -4.32 -12.33
C ARG A 10 1.06 -3.22 -11.80
N TYR A 11 2.28 -3.14 -12.32
CA TYR A 11 3.18 -2.05 -11.95
C TYR A 11 2.55 -0.70 -12.33
N PRO A 12 2.83 0.39 -11.60
CA PRO A 12 2.16 1.67 -11.81
C PRO A 12 2.41 2.28 -13.20
N PHE A 13 3.51 1.90 -13.86
CA PHE A 13 3.79 2.33 -15.22
C PHE A 13 2.94 1.60 -16.27
N ARG A 14 2.23 0.52 -15.93
CA ARG A 14 1.28 -0.14 -16.82
C ARG A 14 -0.11 0.48 -16.70
N SER A 15 -0.57 0.71 -15.47
CA SER A 15 -1.85 1.38 -15.20
C SER A 15 -1.83 2.90 -15.38
N GLY A 16 -0.65 3.51 -15.56
CA GLY A 16 -0.49 4.96 -15.70
C GLY A 16 -0.51 5.72 -14.37
N MET A 17 -0.76 5.05 -13.24
CA MET A 17 -0.80 5.64 -11.90
C MET A 17 0.60 5.88 -11.30
N LEU A 18 1.41 6.70 -11.98
CA LEU A 18 2.80 7.03 -11.62
C LEU A 18 2.95 8.10 -10.54
N ARG A 19 1.91 8.90 -10.32
CA ARG A 19 1.84 9.94 -9.29
C ARG A 19 0.49 9.87 -8.56
N ASN A 20 0.38 10.60 -7.45
CA ASN A 20 -0.85 10.68 -6.67
C ASN A 20 -1.69 11.89 -7.12
N PRO A 21 -3.01 11.78 -7.18
CA PRO A 21 -3.88 12.95 -7.26
C PRO A 21 -3.76 13.77 -5.96
N ALA A 22 -3.90 15.08 -6.10
CA ALA A 22 -3.84 16.05 -5.00
C ALA A 22 -4.65 17.30 -5.38
N PRO A 23 -5.92 17.40 -4.95
CA PRO A 23 -6.79 18.52 -5.33
C PRO A 23 -6.25 19.87 -4.83
N ASP A 24 -5.66 19.91 -3.64
CA ASP A 24 -5.05 21.11 -3.08
C ASP A 24 -3.74 21.55 -3.77
N ALA A 25 -3.26 20.76 -4.73
CA ALA A 25 -2.16 21.08 -5.63
C ALA A 25 -2.60 21.15 -7.10
N ASN A 26 -3.90 21.19 -7.37
CA ASN A 26 -4.50 21.17 -8.71
C ASN A 26 -4.06 19.97 -9.58
N ILE A 27 -3.81 18.81 -8.95
CA ILE A 27 -3.50 17.56 -9.64
C ILE A 27 -4.79 16.76 -9.80
N ASP A 28 -5.60 17.22 -10.75
CA ASP A 28 -6.98 16.80 -11.01
C ASP A 28 -7.11 15.79 -12.15
N ASP A 29 -6.11 15.75 -13.02
CA ASP A 29 -6.01 14.93 -14.23
C ASP A 29 -5.44 13.52 -13.97
N VAL A 30 -5.28 13.16 -12.70
CA VAL A 30 -4.71 11.87 -12.28
C VAL A 30 -5.81 11.01 -11.66
N GLY A 31 -6.11 9.90 -12.31
CA GLY A 31 -7.01 8.88 -11.80
C GLY A 31 -6.85 7.57 -12.55
N ILE A 32 -7.42 6.51 -11.98
CA ILE A 32 -7.40 5.19 -12.58
C ILE A 32 -8.21 5.21 -13.89
N PRO A 33 -7.63 4.79 -15.04
CA PRO A 33 -8.33 4.85 -16.31
C PRO A 33 -9.35 3.72 -16.43
N ASP A 34 -10.46 3.98 -17.13
CA ASP A 34 -11.54 3.00 -17.43
C ASP A 34 -11.05 1.76 -18.20
N SER A 35 -9.83 1.78 -18.75
CA SER A 35 -9.24 0.64 -19.43
C SER A 35 -8.59 -0.38 -18.48
N GLU A 36 -8.30 0.00 -17.23
CA GLU A 36 -7.81 -0.93 -16.22
C GLU A 36 -8.97 -1.75 -15.63
N LEU A 37 -8.67 -2.99 -15.22
CA LEU A 37 -9.65 -3.88 -14.59
C LEU A 37 -9.27 -4.07 -13.13
N LEU A 38 -10.14 -3.61 -12.23
CA LEU A 38 -9.85 -3.60 -10.80
C LEU A 38 -10.44 -4.84 -10.12
N LEU A 39 -9.90 -5.19 -8.94
CA LEU A 39 -10.48 -6.26 -8.12
C LEU A 39 -11.98 -6.05 -7.90
N GLY A 40 -12.42 -4.82 -7.63
CA GLY A 40 -13.85 -4.51 -7.51
C GLY A 40 -14.65 -5.03 -8.71
N GLU A 41 -14.26 -4.64 -9.92
CA GLU A 41 -14.98 -5.04 -11.15
C GLU A 41 -14.94 -6.55 -11.37
N LEU A 42 -13.79 -7.19 -11.15
CA LEU A 42 -13.64 -8.62 -11.36
C LEU A 42 -14.47 -9.44 -10.37
N PHE A 43 -14.54 -9.01 -9.12
CA PHE A 43 -15.38 -9.64 -8.09
C PHE A 43 -16.87 -9.37 -8.34
N GLN A 44 -17.23 -8.13 -8.67
CA GLN A 44 -18.61 -7.76 -9.01
C GLN A 44 -19.13 -8.58 -10.20
N GLN A 45 -18.34 -8.71 -11.28
CA GLN A 45 -18.69 -9.53 -12.45
C GLN A 45 -18.83 -11.03 -12.11
N ALA A 46 -18.14 -11.50 -11.07
CA ALA A 46 -18.25 -12.86 -10.57
C ALA A 46 -19.43 -13.07 -9.59
N GLY A 47 -20.24 -12.04 -9.35
CA GLY A 47 -21.41 -12.10 -8.47
C GLY A 47 -21.11 -11.90 -6.98
N TYR A 48 -19.96 -11.33 -6.63
CA TYR A 48 -19.68 -10.91 -5.27
C TYR A 48 -20.30 -9.54 -4.99
N HIS A 49 -20.75 -9.33 -3.76
CA HIS A 49 -21.03 -7.99 -3.26
C HIS A 49 -19.72 -7.29 -2.92
N THR A 50 -19.56 -6.04 -3.36
CA THR A 50 -18.27 -5.34 -3.31
C THR A 50 -18.36 -4.05 -2.50
N CYS A 51 -17.44 -3.86 -1.55
CA CYS A 51 -17.40 -2.67 -0.73
C CYS A 51 -16.00 -2.11 -0.59
N CYS A 52 -15.87 -0.79 -0.76
CA CYS A 52 -14.63 -0.04 -0.49
C CYS A 52 -14.85 0.88 0.71
N ILE A 53 -14.05 0.73 1.76
CA ILE A 53 -14.19 1.52 2.99
C ILE A 53 -12.85 2.16 3.36
N GLY A 54 -12.79 3.48 3.23
CA GLY A 54 -11.63 4.29 3.60
C GLY A 54 -11.00 5.03 2.43
N LYS A 55 -9.67 5.13 2.44
CA LYS A 55 -8.92 5.96 1.49
C LYS A 55 -8.85 5.32 0.09
N TRP A 56 -9.43 6.00 -0.90
CA TRP A 56 -9.35 5.58 -2.30
C TRP A 56 -8.00 5.91 -2.95
N HIS A 57 -7.74 7.19 -3.17
CA HIS A 57 -6.51 7.77 -3.71
C HIS A 57 -6.14 7.36 -5.15
N LEU A 58 -7.13 6.92 -5.94
CA LEU A 58 -6.99 6.61 -7.37
C LEU A 58 -7.76 7.58 -8.28
N GLY A 59 -7.90 8.81 -7.83
CA GLY A 59 -8.58 9.88 -8.55
C GLY A 59 -9.74 10.43 -7.72
N HIS A 60 -10.08 11.70 -7.94
CA HIS A 60 -11.06 12.40 -7.11
C HIS A 60 -12.16 13.10 -7.91
N LYS A 61 -12.14 12.96 -9.23
CA LYS A 61 -13.23 13.37 -10.11
C LYS A 61 -14.24 12.24 -10.25
N PRO A 62 -15.53 12.53 -10.53
CA PRO A 62 -16.60 11.53 -10.57
C PRO A 62 -16.28 10.28 -11.39
N GLU A 63 -15.60 10.42 -12.53
CA GLU A 63 -15.17 9.35 -13.42
C GLU A 63 -14.24 8.33 -12.74
N TYR A 64 -13.53 8.73 -11.69
CA TYR A 64 -12.58 7.91 -10.94
C TYR A 64 -13.14 7.35 -9.63
N PHE A 65 -14.43 7.54 -9.33
CA PHE A 65 -14.99 7.12 -8.05
C PHE A 65 -15.02 5.59 -7.90
N PRO A 66 -14.83 5.04 -6.69
CA PRO A 66 -14.85 3.59 -6.46
C PRO A 66 -16.09 2.89 -7.03
N THR A 67 -17.24 3.55 -6.94
CA THR A 67 -18.55 3.08 -7.44
C THR A 67 -18.65 2.96 -8.96
N ARG A 68 -17.72 3.55 -9.71
CA ARG A 68 -17.57 3.34 -11.15
C ARG A 68 -16.59 2.23 -11.49
N HIS A 69 -15.76 1.82 -10.54
CA HIS A 69 -14.69 0.85 -10.70
C HIS A 69 -14.98 -0.41 -9.88
N GLY A 70 -16.25 -0.84 -9.93
CA GLY A 70 -16.72 -2.14 -9.44
C GLY A 70 -16.87 -2.28 -7.93
N PHE A 71 -17.12 -1.18 -7.20
CA PHE A 71 -17.57 -1.25 -5.81
C PHE A 71 -19.04 -0.85 -5.69
N ASP A 72 -19.90 -1.75 -5.22
CA ASP A 72 -21.33 -1.48 -5.04
C ASP A 72 -21.57 -0.41 -3.98
N GLU A 73 -20.74 -0.41 -2.93
CA GLU A 73 -20.84 0.50 -1.79
C GLU A 73 -19.49 1.18 -1.49
N TYR A 74 -19.52 2.47 -1.15
CA TYR A 74 -18.33 3.21 -0.72
C TYR A 74 -18.59 4.08 0.52
N LEU A 75 -17.65 4.05 1.47
CA LEU A 75 -17.59 5.02 2.57
C LEU A 75 -16.13 5.41 2.82
N GLY A 76 -15.74 6.65 2.56
CA GLY A 76 -14.34 7.00 2.72
C GLY A 76 -13.92 8.36 2.18
N ILE A 77 -12.61 8.60 2.23
CA ILE A 77 -11.96 9.80 1.70
C ILE A 77 -11.34 9.49 0.34
N LEU A 78 -11.54 10.35 -0.67
CA LEU A 78 -11.07 10.06 -2.04
C LEU A 78 -9.55 10.17 -2.21
N TYR A 79 -8.85 10.78 -1.26
CA TYR A 79 -7.42 11.06 -1.30
C TYR A 79 -6.85 11.07 0.12
N SER A 80 -5.58 11.45 0.27
CA SER A 80 -4.92 11.43 1.59
C SER A 80 -5.59 12.41 2.55
N ASN A 81 -5.69 12.03 3.83
CA ASN A 81 -6.31 12.79 4.90
C ASN A 81 -5.53 14.07 5.30
N ASP A 82 -4.36 14.29 4.70
CA ASP A 82 -3.57 15.51 4.78
C ASP A 82 -3.84 16.50 3.63
N MET A 83 -4.68 16.13 2.64
CA MET A 83 -5.02 16.95 1.49
C MET A 83 -6.39 17.61 1.64
N ARG A 84 -6.55 18.84 1.12
CA ARG A 84 -7.80 19.60 1.27
C ARG A 84 -8.68 19.58 0.02
N PRO A 85 -10.02 19.63 0.18
CA PRO A 85 -10.77 19.48 1.44
C PRO A 85 -10.80 18.03 1.96
N VAL A 86 -10.67 17.78 3.27
CA VAL A 86 -10.83 16.40 3.80
C VAL A 86 -12.32 16.11 3.99
N GLU A 87 -12.93 15.52 2.97
CA GLU A 87 -14.36 15.19 2.94
C GLU A 87 -14.58 13.69 3.04
N LEU A 88 -15.47 13.27 3.95
CA LEU A 88 -15.98 11.91 3.93
C LEU A 88 -17.10 11.81 2.91
N ARG A 89 -17.01 10.82 2.03
CA ARG A 89 -18.03 10.51 1.05
C ARG A 89 -18.74 9.21 1.38
N LYS A 90 -20.02 9.17 1.05
CA LYS A 90 -20.82 7.95 1.00
C LYS A 90 -21.25 7.80 -0.44
N ASP A 91 -20.77 6.74 -1.08
CA ASP A 91 -20.94 6.51 -2.51
C ASP A 91 -20.49 7.73 -3.32
N ASN A 92 -21.39 8.29 -4.13
CA ASN A 92 -21.09 9.44 -4.98
C ASN A 92 -21.27 10.78 -4.29
N GLU A 93 -21.76 10.82 -3.05
CA GLU A 93 -22.16 12.05 -2.38
C GLU A 93 -21.18 12.44 -1.28
N ARG A 94 -21.04 13.76 -1.06
CA ARG A 94 -20.33 14.27 0.10
C ARG A 94 -21.22 14.05 1.33
N PHE A 95 -20.74 13.22 2.24
CA PHE A 95 -21.46 12.85 3.45
C PHE A 95 -21.13 13.78 4.62
N GLU A 96 -19.87 14.18 4.77
CA GLU A 96 -19.43 15.01 5.91
C GLU A 96 -18.21 15.88 5.53
N TYR A 97 -18.25 17.17 5.92
CA TYR A 97 -17.11 18.09 5.85
C TYR A 97 -17.27 19.24 6.87
N PRO A 98 -16.20 19.62 7.59
CA PRO A 98 -14.94 18.88 7.75
C PRO A 98 -15.18 17.57 8.49
N VAL A 99 -14.48 16.49 8.11
CA VAL A 99 -14.56 15.21 8.83
C VAL A 99 -13.70 15.23 10.09
N ASP A 100 -14.23 14.73 11.19
CA ASP A 100 -13.44 14.46 12.40
C ASP A 100 -12.64 13.17 12.23
N GLN A 101 -11.33 13.29 11.98
CA GLN A 101 -10.47 12.16 11.65
C GLN A 101 -10.29 11.17 12.82
N ARG A 102 -10.50 11.62 14.05
CA ARG A 102 -10.45 10.78 15.27
C ARG A 102 -11.49 9.69 15.28
N THR A 103 -12.53 9.82 14.45
CA THR A 103 -13.64 8.87 14.38
C THR A 103 -13.47 7.84 13.25
N LEU A 104 -12.52 8.05 12.33
CA LEU A 104 -12.49 7.33 11.07
C LEU A 104 -12.19 5.83 11.24
N THR A 105 -11.23 5.46 12.09
CA THR A 105 -10.86 4.05 12.29
C THR A 105 -12.07 3.24 12.75
N ARG A 106 -12.73 3.68 13.82
CA ARG A 106 -13.96 3.09 14.35
C ARG A 106 -15.09 3.03 13.33
N ARG A 107 -15.37 4.14 12.63
CA ARG A 107 -16.46 4.22 11.63
C ARG A 107 -16.24 3.31 10.44
N TYR A 108 -14.99 3.18 9.97
CA TYR A 108 -14.66 2.27 8.90
C TYR A 108 -14.85 0.81 9.32
N THR A 109 -14.44 0.46 10.54
CA THR A 109 -14.65 -0.88 11.09
C THR A 109 -16.13 -1.19 11.32
N ASP A 110 -16.90 -0.26 11.89
CA ASP A 110 -18.34 -0.44 12.10
C ASP A 110 -19.06 -0.64 10.75
N ARG A 111 -18.65 0.10 9.71
CA ARG A 111 -19.19 -0.07 8.36
C ARG A 111 -18.80 -1.39 7.71
N ALA A 112 -17.58 -1.87 7.95
CA ALA A 112 -17.11 -3.17 7.47
C ALA A 112 -17.89 -4.32 8.11
N ILE A 113 -18.13 -4.25 9.42
CA ILE A 113 -18.95 -5.22 10.15
C ILE A 113 -20.38 -5.23 9.62
N ASP A 114 -21.02 -4.05 9.49
CA ASP A 114 -22.37 -3.94 8.91
C ASP A 114 -22.47 -4.56 7.52
N PHE A 115 -21.49 -4.30 6.64
CA PHE A 115 -21.46 -4.87 5.31
C PHE A 115 -21.38 -6.40 5.33
N ILE A 116 -20.50 -6.97 6.16
CA ILE A 116 -20.36 -8.42 6.28
C ILE A 116 -21.64 -9.06 6.83
N GLU A 117 -22.27 -8.45 7.84
CA GLU A 117 -23.51 -8.97 8.43
C GLU A 117 -24.66 -9.03 7.41
N ARG A 118 -24.79 -8.01 6.56
CA ARG A 118 -25.84 -7.98 5.53
C ARG A 118 -25.64 -9.01 4.42
N HIS A 119 -24.42 -9.52 4.26
CA HIS A 119 -24.03 -10.45 3.20
C HIS A 119 -23.45 -11.75 3.75
N GLU A 120 -23.82 -12.17 4.96
CA GLU A 120 -23.24 -13.35 5.62
C GLU A 120 -23.49 -14.68 4.87
N ASP A 121 -24.57 -14.73 4.08
CA ASP A 121 -24.96 -15.88 3.25
C ASP A 121 -24.51 -15.75 1.79
N GLU A 122 -23.81 -14.66 1.43
CA GLU A 122 -23.41 -14.33 0.06
C GLU A 122 -21.89 -14.09 -0.03
N PRO A 123 -21.26 -14.31 -1.19
CA PRO A 123 -19.84 -14.00 -1.36
C PRO A 123 -19.62 -12.47 -1.35
N PHE A 124 -18.64 -12.00 -0.59
CA PHE A 124 -18.30 -10.58 -0.48
C PHE A 124 -16.83 -10.30 -0.75
N PHE A 125 -16.54 -9.13 -1.32
CA PHE A 125 -15.20 -8.57 -1.45
C PHE A 125 -15.15 -7.22 -0.75
N LEU A 126 -14.40 -7.16 0.35
CA LEU A 126 -14.19 -5.96 1.14
C LEU A 126 -12.77 -5.44 0.96
N TYR A 127 -12.63 -4.23 0.43
CA TYR A 127 -11.39 -3.47 0.44
C TYR A 127 -11.46 -2.41 1.55
N LEU A 128 -10.67 -2.57 2.62
CA LEU A 128 -10.69 -1.71 3.82
C LEU A 128 -9.39 -0.88 3.98
N PRO A 129 -9.11 0.08 3.08
CA PRO A 129 -7.95 0.95 3.19
C PRO A 129 -8.14 2.03 4.28
N HIS A 130 -7.85 1.72 5.54
CA HIS A 130 -7.89 2.74 6.60
C HIS A 130 -7.09 4.02 6.25
N ALA A 131 -7.58 5.17 6.71
CA ALA A 131 -6.87 6.44 6.58
C ALA A 131 -5.63 6.45 7.50
N MET A 132 -5.77 5.92 8.70
CA MET A 132 -4.68 5.70 9.64
C MET A 132 -3.79 4.53 9.20
N PRO A 133 -2.46 4.54 9.48
CA PRO A 133 -1.74 5.51 10.31
C PRO A 133 -1.12 6.67 9.50
N HIS A 134 -1.75 7.10 8.39
CA HIS A 134 -1.24 8.23 7.62
C HIS A 134 -1.45 9.54 8.39
N LYS A 135 -0.47 10.44 8.34
CA LYS A 135 -0.59 11.78 8.90
C LYS A 135 -1.75 12.59 8.26
N PRO A 136 -2.34 13.55 8.97
CA PRO A 136 -2.20 13.73 10.40
C PRO A 136 -2.74 12.54 11.17
N LEU A 137 -1.96 12.11 12.15
CA LEU A 137 -2.31 11.01 13.03
C LEU A 137 -3.53 11.44 13.85
N ALA A 138 -4.52 10.56 13.96
CA ALA A 138 -5.67 10.78 14.81
C ALA A 138 -6.13 9.46 15.44
N ALA A 139 -6.30 9.49 16.75
CA ALA A 139 -6.85 8.39 17.54
C ALA A 139 -8.16 8.83 18.21
N SER A 140 -9.07 7.91 18.46
CA SER A 140 -10.27 8.22 19.26
C SER A 140 -9.92 8.43 20.73
N ASP A 141 -10.83 9.08 21.48
CA ASP A 141 -10.64 9.37 22.92
C ASP A 141 -10.40 8.10 23.76
N ALA A 142 -10.86 6.93 23.28
CA ALA A 142 -10.66 5.65 23.94
C ALA A 142 -9.19 5.18 23.90
N PHE A 143 -8.41 5.61 22.91
CA PHE A 143 -7.02 5.20 22.70
C PHE A 143 -6.03 6.35 22.89
N TYR A 144 -6.49 7.59 22.82
CA TYR A 144 -5.64 8.76 22.93
C TYR A 144 -4.93 8.84 24.29
N GLN A 145 -3.59 8.91 24.23
CA GLN A 145 -2.66 8.88 25.37
C GLN A 145 -2.77 7.61 26.23
N LYS A 146 -3.10 6.46 25.62
CA LYS A 146 -3.26 5.18 26.34
C LYS A 146 -2.19 4.15 26.05
N SER A 147 -1.51 4.22 24.90
CA SER A 147 -0.51 3.22 24.50
C SER A 147 0.84 3.35 25.23
N GLY A 148 1.14 4.53 25.79
CA GLY A 148 2.46 4.84 26.34
C GLY A 148 3.56 5.02 25.28
N SER A 149 3.22 4.97 23.99
CA SER A 149 4.16 5.05 22.86
C SER A 149 3.87 6.25 21.93
N GLY A 150 3.33 7.33 22.52
CA GLY A 150 2.93 8.54 21.81
C GLY A 150 1.74 8.33 20.87
N LEU A 151 1.38 9.38 20.13
CA LEU A 151 0.19 9.38 19.27
C LEU A 151 0.25 8.31 18.17
N TYR A 152 1.43 8.02 17.61
CA TYR A 152 1.57 6.93 16.65
C TYR A 152 1.22 5.58 17.28
N GLY A 153 1.70 5.31 18.50
CA GLY A 153 1.34 4.12 19.26
C GLY A 153 -0.15 4.02 19.56
N ASP A 154 -0.80 5.14 19.89
CA ASP A 154 -2.26 5.19 20.12
C ASP A 154 -3.04 4.82 18.86
N VAL A 155 -2.63 5.37 17.71
CA VAL A 155 -3.23 5.06 16.40
C VAL A 155 -3.07 3.58 16.04
N ILE A 156 -1.89 3.01 16.27
CA ILE A 156 -1.66 1.58 16.01
C ILE A 156 -2.46 0.69 16.96
N ALA A 157 -2.54 1.06 18.25
CA ALA A 157 -3.34 0.32 19.22
C ALA A 157 -4.84 0.33 18.87
N GLU A 158 -5.36 1.46 18.39
CA GLU A 158 -6.74 1.54 17.90
C GLU A 158 -6.94 0.69 16.64
N LEU A 159 -6.04 0.79 15.65
CA LEU A 159 -6.14 0.00 14.44
C LEU A 159 -6.11 -1.52 14.72
N ASP A 160 -5.23 -1.96 15.62
CA ASP A 160 -5.14 -3.36 16.06
C ASP A 160 -6.43 -3.83 16.74
N ALA A 161 -6.94 -3.06 17.71
CA ALA A 161 -8.18 -3.39 18.42
C ALA A 161 -9.39 -3.45 17.47
N GLU A 162 -9.47 -2.53 16.52
CA GLU A 162 -10.56 -2.45 15.56
C GLU A 162 -10.49 -3.56 14.50
N ILE A 163 -9.29 -3.96 14.05
CA ILE A 163 -9.12 -5.20 13.26
C ILE A 163 -9.52 -6.42 14.08
N GLY A 164 -9.16 -6.47 15.37
CA GLY A 164 -9.58 -7.52 16.30
C GLY A 164 -11.10 -7.65 16.39
N ARG A 165 -11.85 -6.54 16.44
CA ARG A 165 -13.32 -6.54 16.39
C ARG A 165 -13.85 -7.15 15.10
N LEU A 166 -13.29 -6.77 13.94
CA LEU A 166 -13.69 -7.31 12.64
C LEU A 166 -13.45 -8.83 12.56
N LEU A 167 -12.27 -9.30 13.00
CA LEU A 167 -11.94 -10.72 13.02
C LEU A 167 -12.83 -11.51 13.98
N THR A 168 -13.08 -10.97 15.18
CA THR A 168 -14.02 -11.57 16.14
C THR A 168 -15.40 -11.73 15.52
N ARG A 169 -15.86 -10.72 14.76
CA ARG A 169 -17.17 -10.80 14.12
C ARG A 169 -17.23 -11.88 13.04
N LEU A 170 -16.17 -12.05 12.25
CA LEU A 170 -16.07 -13.17 11.29
C LEU A 170 -16.15 -14.53 11.99
N ASP A 171 -15.55 -14.67 13.18
CA ASP A 171 -15.63 -15.90 13.97
C ASP A 171 -17.05 -16.13 14.53
N GLU A 172 -17.70 -15.09 15.08
CA GLU A 172 -19.09 -15.17 15.59
C GLU A 172 -20.11 -15.55 14.51
N LEU A 173 -19.96 -15.00 13.30
CA LEU A 173 -20.79 -15.31 12.14
C LEU A 173 -20.40 -16.65 11.46
N LYS A 174 -19.37 -17.34 11.95
CA LYS A 174 -18.84 -18.59 11.38
C LYS A 174 -18.45 -18.45 9.90
N LEU A 175 -17.84 -17.32 9.58
CA LEU A 175 -17.32 -16.98 8.25
C LEU A 175 -15.81 -17.20 8.14
N ALA A 176 -15.10 -17.27 9.27
CA ALA A 176 -13.65 -17.31 9.32
C ALA A 176 -13.00 -18.34 8.35
N GLU A 177 -13.44 -19.59 8.34
CA GLU A 177 -12.88 -20.67 7.50
C GLU A 177 -13.14 -20.49 5.99
N ARG A 178 -14.03 -19.56 5.61
CA ARG A 178 -14.38 -19.23 4.22
C ARG A 178 -14.08 -17.77 3.85
N THR A 179 -13.31 -17.06 4.67
CA THR A 179 -12.91 -15.67 4.42
C THR A 179 -11.39 -15.56 4.43
N LEU A 180 -10.81 -15.26 3.27
CA LEU A 180 -9.41 -14.89 3.17
C LEU A 180 -9.23 -13.45 3.62
N VAL A 181 -8.50 -13.24 4.72
CA VAL A 181 -8.12 -11.90 5.20
C VAL A 181 -6.64 -11.67 4.89
N ILE A 182 -6.32 -10.58 4.21
CA ILE A 182 -4.95 -10.13 3.94
C ILE A 182 -4.76 -8.74 4.54
N PHE A 183 -3.80 -8.61 5.45
CA PHE A 183 -3.36 -7.35 6.04
C PHE A 183 -1.98 -6.96 5.49
N THR A 184 -1.85 -5.73 5.01
CA THR A 184 -0.58 -5.18 4.52
C THR A 184 -0.57 -3.65 4.56
N SER A 185 0.51 -3.01 4.10
CA SER A 185 0.65 -1.55 4.01
C SER A 185 0.99 -1.12 2.58
N ASP A 186 0.62 0.11 2.22
CA ASP A 186 0.85 0.66 0.87
C ASP A 186 2.28 1.18 0.65
N ASN A 187 3.01 1.47 1.73
CA ASN A 187 4.42 1.87 1.72
C ASN A 187 5.04 1.73 3.12
N GLY A 188 6.35 1.91 3.24
CA GLY A 188 7.01 2.08 4.54
C GLY A 188 6.50 3.27 5.35
N PRO A 189 6.86 3.39 6.64
CA PRO A 189 6.38 4.44 7.53
C PRO A 189 6.89 5.84 7.15
N TRP A 190 6.11 6.86 7.52
CA TRP A 190 6.61 8.23 7.68
C TRP A 190 7.20 8.40 9.09
N TYR A 191 7.51 9.64 9.51
CA TYR A 191 7.92 9.93 10.90
C TYR A 191 6.97 9.34 11.94
N GLY A 192 7.51 8.97 13.10
CA GLY A 192 6.79 8.39 14.24
C GLY A 192 6.57 6.88 14.14
N GLY A 193 6.60 6.31 12.93
CA GLY A 193 6.56 4.86 12.73
C GLY A 193 7.91 4.17 12.94
N SER A 194 7.98 2.88 12.59
CA SER A 194 9.22 2.10 12.66
C SER A 194 9.35 1.19 11.45
N THR A 195 10.54 1.12 10.88
CA THR A 195 10.89 0.17 9.80
C THR A 195 11.42 -1.16 10.34
N GLY A 196 11.48 -1.34 11.66
CA GLY A 196 12.09 -2.52 12.28
C GLY A 196 13.61 -2.63 12.05
N GLY A 197 14.30 -1.49 11.83
CA GLY A 197 15.74 -1.45 11.60
C GLY A 197 16.16 -1.46 10.14
N LEU A 198 15.21 -1.44 9.19
CA LEU A 198 15.52 -1.27 7.77
C LEU A 198 15.86 0.20 7.45
N ARG A 199 16.63 0.42 6.39
CA ARG A 199 17.09 1.76 6.01
C ARG A 199 16.00 2.59 5.35
N GLY A 200 16.02 3.88 5.63
CA GLY A 200 15.14 4.86 5.02
C GLY A 200 13.71 4.82 5.54
N MET A 201 12.81 5.43 4.77
CA MET A 201 11.40 5.57 5.12
C MET A 201 10.54 5.75 3.85
N LYS A 202 9.24 5.99 4.01
CA LYS A 202 8.33 6.36 2.92
C LYS A 202 8.96 7.37 1.95
N SER A 203 8.65 7.18 0.66
CA SER A 203 9.16 7.96 -0.49
C SER A 203 10.63 7.72 -0.85
N GLN A 204 11.38 6.94 -0.07
CA GLN A 204 12.71 6.46 -0.46
C GLN A 204 12.64 5.02 -0.97
N TRP A 205 13.49 4.66 -1.93
CA TRP A 205 13.57 3.30 -2.47
C TRP A 205 14.55 2.38 -1.70
N TRP A 206 14.81 2.73 -0.43
CA TRP A 206 15.43 1.83 0.55
C TRP A 206 14.43 0.76 1.02
N GLU A 207 14.91 -0.30 1.66
CA GLU A 207 14.06 -1.37 2.20
C GLU A 207 13.01 -0.84 3.16
N GLY A 208 13.34 0.10 4.04
CA GLY A 208 12.41 0.71 4.99
C GLY A 208 11.32 1.59 4.35
N GLY A 209 11.45 1.94 3.06
CA GLY A 209 10.40 2.63 2.30
C GLY A 209 9.47 1.70 1.51
N LEU A 210 9.89 0.46 1.27
CA LEU A 210 9.25 -0.47 0.34
C LEU A 210 8.78 -1.78 0.98
N ARG A 211 9.55 -2.31 1.94
CA ARG A 211 9.28 -3.56 2.64
C ARG A 211 8.25 -3.31 3.74
N VAL A 212 7.10 -3.94 3.59
CA VAL A 212 5.92 -3.76 4.44
C VAL A 212 5.51 -5.08 5.09
N PRO A 213 4.76 -5.07 6.21
CA PRO A 213 4.16 -6.29 6.72
C PRO A 213 3.17 -6.90 5.70
N LEU A 214 3.08 -8.22 5.67
CA LEU A 214 2.04 -8.96 4.95
C LEU A 214 1.64 -10.15 5.83
N ILE A 215 0.39 -10.17 6.26
CA ILE A 215 -0.20 -11.25 7.06
C ILE A 215 -1.44 -11.73 6.33
N ALA A 216 -1.57 -13.04 6.13
CA ALA A 216 -2.75 -13.65 5.56
C ALA A 216 -3.35 -14.68 6.51
N ARG A 217 -4.67 -14.73 6.59
CA ARG A 217 -5.44 -15.66 7.42
C ARG A 217 -6.55 -16.28 6.59
N LEU A 218 -6.57 -17.61 6.53
CA LEU A 218 -7.67 -18.43 6.02
C LEU A 218 -7.63 -19.77 6.77
N PRO A 219 -8.30 -19.86 7.93
CA PRO A 219 -8.28 -21.05 8.78
C PRO A 219 -8.69 -22.31 8.01
N GLY A 220 -8.02 -23.44 8.29
CA GLY A 220 -8.21 -24.70 7.56
C GLY A 220 -7.43 -24.80 6.24
N VAL A 221 -6.94 -23.69 5.69
CA VAL A 221 -6.14 -23.66 4.45
C VAL A 221 -4.71 -23.18 4.72
N ILE A 222 -4.55 -22.01 5.34
CA ILE A 222 -3.25 -21.42 5.68
C ILE A 222 -2.84 -21.93 7.07
N PRO A 223 -1.69 -22.63 7.20
CA PRO A 223 -1.22 -23.11 8.50
C PRO A 223 -0.92 -21.96 9.47
N ALA A 224 -1.43 -22.06 10.69
CA ALA A 224 -1.17 -21.05 11.72
C ALA A 224 0.32 -20.99 12.07
N GLY A 225 0.87 -19.78 12.16
CA GLY A 225 2.28 -19.56 12.50
C GLY A 225 3.27 -19.86 11.37
N HIS A 226 2.81 -20.16 10.15
CA HIS A 226 3.68 -20.29 8.98
C HIS A 226 4.37 -18.97 8.64
N VAL A 227 5.66 -19.04 8.31
CA VAL A 227 6.47 -17.88 7.90
C VAL A 227 7.21 -18.23 6.62
N SER A 228 7.00 -17.42 5.58
CA SER A 228 7.81 -17.45 4.37
C SER A 228 8.74 -16.24 4.31
N HIS A 229 10.01 -16.48 3.95
CA HIS A 229 11.01 -15.43 3.74
C HIS A 229 11.20 -15.09 2.26
N GLU A 230 10.40 -15.70 1.38
CA GLU A 230 10.48 -15.50 -0.06
C GLU A 230 9.98 -14.10 -0.47
N PRO A 231 10.57 -13.48 -1.51
CA PRO A 231 10.10 -12.20 -2.02
C PRO A 231 8.65 -12.26 -2.54
N ALA A 232 7.83 -11.35 -2.04
CA ALA A 232 6.49 -11.07 -2.54
C ALA A 232 6.34 -9.56 -2.80
N ILE A 233 5.38 -9.19 -3.64
CA ILE A 233 5.06 -7.80 -3.96
C ILE A 233 3.56 -7.55 -3.85
N ILE A 234 3.16 -6.32 -3.56
CA ILE A 234 1.76 -5.96 -3.31
C ILE A 234 0.79 -6.35 -4.44
N MET A 235 1.29 -6.45 -5.67
CA MET A 235 0.52 -6.90 -6.84
C MET A 235 0.11 -8.37 -6.75
N ASP A 236 0.84 -9.18 -5.98
CA ASP A 236 0.51 -10.60 -5.77
C ASP A 236 -0.81 -10.76 -5.01
N VAL A 237 -1.21 -9.76 -4.21
CA VAL A 237 -2.52 -9.73 -3.54
C VAL A 237 -3.65 -9.78 -4.57
N PHE A 238 -3.51 -9.10 -5.72
CA PHE A 238 -4.49 -9.14 -6.81
C PHE A 238 -4.73 -10.56 -7.30
N THR A 239 -3.65 -11.23 -7.72
CA THR A 239 -3.73 -12.58 -8.31
C THR A 239 -4.17 -13.60 -7.27
N THR A 240 -3.68 -13.49 -6.03
CA THR A 240 -4.05 -14.37 -4.92
C THR A 240 -5.53 -14.27 -4.58
N ALA A 241 -6.08 -13.04 -4.50
CA ALA A 241 -7.50 -12.83 -4.21
C ALA A 241 -8.40 -13.48 -5.28
N LEU A 242 -8.06 -13.29 -6.56
CA LEU A 242 -8.80 -13.92 -7.67
C LEU A 242 -8.72 -15.45 -7.61
N VAL A 243 -7.52 -16.01 -7.45
CA VAL A 243 -7.32 -17.47 -7.42
C VAL A 243 -8.03 -18.09 -6.21
N ALA A 244 -7.98 -17.46 -5.04
CA ALA A 244 -8.68 -17.92 -3.83
C ALA A 244 -10.21 -17.94 -4.02
N ALA A 245 -10.74 -17.06 -4.85
CA ALA A 245 -12.15 -17.01 -5.22
C ALA A 245 -12.53 -17.94 -6.40
N GLY A 246 -11.57 -18.72 -6.93
CA GLY A 246 -11.79 -19.56 -8.11
C GLY A 246 -11.82 -18.79 -9.44
N LEU A 247 -11.41 -17.52 -9.44
CA LEU A 247 -11.35 -16.64 -10.59
C LEU A 247 -9.98 -16.70 -11.27
N LYS A 248 -9.90 -16.17 -12.49
CA LYS A 248 -8.67 -16.08 -13.27
C LYS A 248 -8.29 -14.61 -13.49
N PRO A 249 -7.00 -14.25 -13.40
CA PRO A 249 -6.54 -12.94 -13.85
C PRO A 249 -6.86 -12.68 -15.33
N PRO A 250 -7.03 -11.42 -15.74
CA PRO A 250 -7.20 -11.06 -17.14
C PRO A 250 -6.04 -11.57 -18.02
N LEU A 251 -6.38 -12.09 -19.21
CA LEU A 251 -5.40 -12.66 -20.17
C LEU A 251 -5.06 -11.69 -21.32
N ASP A 252 -5.78 -10.58 -21.43
CA ASP A 252 -5.62 -9.57 -22.48
C ASP A 252 -4.52 -8.54 -22.17
N ARG A 253 -3.90 -8.64 -20.99
CA ARG A 253 -2.91 -7.69 -20.47
C ARG A 253 -1.89 -8.37 -19.58
N VAL A 254 -0.72 -7.76 -19.45
CA VAL A 254 0.30 -8.24 -18.50
C VAL A 254 -0.20 -8.09 -17.08
N ILE A 255 -0.19 -9.16 -16.30
CA ILE A 255 -0.37 -9.13 -14.84
C ILE A 255 1.00 -9.42 -14.23
N ASP A 256 1.50 -8.49 -13.40
CA ASP A 256 2.81 -8.63 -12.76
C ASP A 256 2.72 -9.39 -11.44
N GLY A 257 1.53 -9.49 -10.84
CA GLY A 257 1.27 -10.24 -9.61
C GLY A 257 1.16 -11.75 -9.80
N ASN A 258 1.76 -12.52 -8.90
CA ASN A 258 1.68 -13.97 -8.82
C ASN A 258 0.72 -14.43 -7.70
N ASP A 259 0.29 -15.70 -7.75
CA ASP A 259 -0.47 -16.33 -6.66
C ASP A 259 0.45 -16.63 -5.46
N LEU A 260 0.11 -16.09 -4.28
CA LEU A 260 0.83 -16.28 -3.02
C LEU A 260 0.45 -17.56 -2.29
N MET A 261 -0.65 -18.25 -2.64
CA MET A 261 -1.10 -19.43 -1.89
C MET A 261 0.01 -20.47 -1.66
N PRO A 262 0.88 -20.80 -2.64
CA PRO A 262 2.02 -21.67 -2.40
C PRO A 262 2.99 -21.15 -1.30
N LEU A 263 3.26 -19.85 -1.26
CA LEU A 263 4.11 -19.23 -0.22
C LEU A 263 3.42 -19.20 1.15
N LEU A 264 2.09 -19.08 1.16
CA LEU A 264 1.28 -19.01 2.38
C LEU A 264 1.02 -20.39 3.00
N THR A 265 1.17 -21.47 2.24
CA THR A 265 0.79 -22.83 2.67
C THR A 265 1.94 -23.83 2.70
N SER A 266 3.13 -23.45 2.20
CA SER A 266 4.30 -24.34 2.10
C SER A 266 5.62 -23.58 2.02
N ASP A 267 6.74 -24.31 1.91
CA ASP A 267 8.09 -23.78 1.66
C ASP A 267 8.38 -23.52 0.16
N ALA A 268 7.33 -23.24 -0.64
CA ALA A 268 7.48 -22.92 -2.05
C ALA A 268 8.38 -21.70 -2.25
N LYS A 269 9.06 -21.64 -3.40
CA LYS A 269 9.88 -20.49 -3.80
C LYS A 269 9.05 -19.40 -4.46
N SER A 270 9.49 -18.15 -4.30
CA SER A 270 8.91 -17.03 -5.03
C SER A 270 8.94 -17.29 -6.53
N ARG A 271 7.86 -16.92 -7.22
CA ARG A 271 7.78 -16.95 -8.69
C ARG A 271 8.39 -15.69 -9.32
N HIS A 272 8.86 -14.75 -8.50
CA HIS A 272 9.52 -13.54 -8.97
C HIS A 272 11.02 -13.75 -9.04
N ASP A 273 11.58 -13.67 -10.24
CA ASP A 273 13.03 -13.63 -10.42
C ASP A 273 13.64 -12.32 -9.89
N ALA A 274 12.89 -11.21 -9.99
CA ALA A 274 13.27 -9.90 -9.49
C ALA A 274 12.05 -8.99 -9.28
N LEU A 275 12.18 -8.06 -8.33
CA LEU A 275 11.23 -7.01 -8.00
C LEU A 275 11.83 -5.64 -8.32
N PHE A 276 10.99 -4.68 -8.71
CA PHE A 276 11.43 -3.37 -9.17
C PHE A 276 10.83 -2.23 -8.35
N ALA A 277 11.68 -1.30 -7.93
CA ALA A 277 11.25 -0.09 -7.23
C ALA A 277 11.05 1.06 -8.22
N ILE A 278 9.88 1.69 -8.19
CA ILE A 278 9.54 2.84 -9.02
C ILE A 278 9.20 4.03 -8.13
N THR A 279 9.81 5.18 -8.38
CA THR A 279 9.56 6.40 -7.62
C THR A 279 9.65 7.63 -8.51
N GLY A 280 8.61 8.46 -8.49
CA GLY A 280 8.51 9.66 -9.32
C GLY A 280 8.51 9.33 -10.82
N GLY A 281 7.80 8.27 -11.22
CA GLY A 281 7.74 7.82 -12.62
C GLY A 281 9.00 7.11 -13.13
N GLN A 282 10.05 6.97 -12.32
CA GLN A 282 11.33 6.41 -12.75
C GLN A 282 11.63 5.09 -12.06
N LEU A 283 12.21 4.14 -12.79
CA LEU A 283 12.80 2.93 -12.20
C LEU A 283 14.02 3.34 -11.36
N ARG A 284 14.07 2.88 -10.10
CA ARG A 284 15.09 3.31 -9.12
C ARG A 284 15.99 2.18 -8.63
N ALA A 285 15.43 0.99 -8.46
CA ALA A 285 16.18 -0.16 -8.00
C ALA A 285 15.58 -1.47 -8.54
N ILE A 286 16.42 -2.51 -8.54
CA ILE A 286 16.03 -3.91 -8.78
C ILE A 286 16.48 -4.73 -7.57
N ARG A 287 15.66 -5.68 -7.15
CA ARG A 287 15.92 -6.57 -6.03
C ARG A 287 15.61 -8.02 -6.41
N THR A 288 16.49 -8.95 -6.04
CA THR A 288 16.22 -10.40 -6.00
C THR A 288 16.03 -10.86 -4.56
N GLU A 289 15.94 -12.17 -4.31
CA GLU A 289 15.93 -12.72 -2.95
C GLU A 289 17.07 -12.15 -2.08
N ARG A 290 18.29 -12.11 -2.64
CA ARG A 290 19.50 -11.74 -1.91
C ARG A 290 20.02 -10.34 -2.22
N TRP A 291 19.96 -9.92 -3.47
CA TRP A 291 20.71 -8.75 -3.93
C TRP A 291 19.79 -7.59 -4.25
N LYS A 292 20.20 -6.38 -3.89
CA LYS A 292 19.52 -5.16 -4.33
C LYS A 292 20.51 -4.18 -4.92
N LEU A 293 20.21 -3.75 -6.14
CA LEU A 293 21.01 -2.80 -6.90
C LEU A 293 20.25 -1.48 -7.02
N HIS A 294 20.97 -0.39 -6.76
CA HIS A 294 20.61 0.99 -7.07
C HIS A 294 21.47 1.44 -8.26
N PRO A 295 21.01 1.32 -9.52
CA PRO A 295 21.87 1.49 -10.70
C PRO A 295 22.44 2.91 -10.88
N ARG A 296 21.69 3.93 -10.44
CA ARG A 296 21.97 5.35 -10.68
C ARG A 296 22.04 6.16 -9.38
N GLY A 297 22.54 5.53 -8.33
CA GLY A 297 22.69 6.15 -7.02
C GLY A 297 21.57 5.83 -6.04
N THR A 298 21.90 6.04 -4.78
CA THR A 298 21.04 5.78 -3.63
C THR A 298 20.05 6.92 -3.41
N PRO A 299 18.92 6.70 -2.72
CA PRO A 299 18.01 7.78 -2.33
C PRO A 299 18.77 8.90 -1.61
N PRO A 300 18.44 10.18 -1.88
CA PRO A 300 19.04 11.28 -1.14
C PRO A 300 18.63 11.21 0.34
N PRO A 301 19.51 11.62 1.27
CA PRO A 301 19.16 11.68 2.67
C PRO A 301 18.05 12.71 2.90
N ASP A 302 17.23 12.45 3.91
CA ASP A 302 16.25 13.42 4.38
C ASP A 302 16.96 14.54 5.14
N ARG A 303 16.67 15.81 4.78
CA ARG A 303 17.39 17.00 5.31
C ARG A 303 16.50 17.91 6.14
N ARG A 304 15.29 17.48 6.48
CA ARG A 304 14.39 18.27 7.33
C ARG A 304 14.92 18.29 8.75
N GLY A 305 15.08 19.50 9.29
CA GLY A 305 15.39 19.73 10.70
C GLY A 305 14.12 19.77 11.55
N ASP A 306 14.29 19.82 12.86
CA ASP A 306 13.17 19.90 13.82
C ASP A 306 12.40 21.22 13.77
N ASP A 307 12.92 22.23 13.07
CA ASP A 307 12.27 23.49 12.74
C ASP A 307 11.32 23.39 11.52
N TRP A 308 11.31 22.26 10.82
CA TRP A 308 10.40 22.02 9.69
C TRP A 308 8.95 22.01 10.15
N VAL A 309 8.14 22.86 9.51
CA VAL A 309 6.69 22.91 9.71
C VAL A 309 6.00 22.16 8.58
N ASP A 310 5.16 21.19 8.93
CA ASP A 310 4.38 20.45 7.96
C ASP A 310 3.27 21.34 7.35
N PRO A 311 3.30 21.65 6.04
CA PRO A 311 2.26 22.47 5.41
C PRO A 311 0.87 21.81 5.41
N ARG A 312 0.81 20.52 5.75
CA ARG A 312 -0.42 19.73 5.85
C ARG A 312 -0.75 19.29 7.28
N ALA A 313 -0.19 19.98 8.28
CA ALA A 313 -0.56 19.77 9.67
C ALA A 313 -2.05 20.09 9.92
N PRO A 314 -2.64 19.52 10.99
CA PRO A 314 -3.96 19.90 11.47
C PRO A 314 -4.05 21.40 11.74
N ASP A 315 -5.17 22.01 11.33
CA ASP A 315 -5.46 23.42 11.54
C ASP A 315 -6.68 23.64 12.45
N GLY A 316 -7.33 22.55 12.89
CA GLY A 316 -8.53 22.59 13.74
C GLY A 316 -9.76 23.18 13.05
N LYS A 317 -9.71 23.41 11.73
CA LYS A 317 -10.79 24.02 10.94
C LYS A 317 -11.19 23.17 9.74
N THR A 318 -10.22 22.83 8.89
CA THR A 318 -10.41 22.03 7.68
C THR A 318 -9.78 20.65 7.82
N ILE A 319 -8.83 20.49 8.73
CA ILE A 319 -8.23 19.23 9.12
C ILE A 319 -8.39 19.07 10.63
N LEU A 320 -9.35 18.24 11.03
CA LEU A 320 -9.68 17.95 12.42
C LEU A 320 -8.98 16.66 12.87
N ALA A 321 -7.86 16.82 13.57
CA ALA A 321 -7.06 15.76 14.17
C ALA A 321 -6.26 16.34 15.36
N GLN A 322 -5.62 15.48 16.14
CA GLN A 322 -4.72 15.87 17.23
C GLN A 322 -3.60 16.80 16.73
N ALA A 323 -3.27 17.84 17.49
CA ALA A 323 -2.30 18.85 17.07
C ALA A 323 -0.85 18.36 17.15
N GLU A 324 -0.54 17.48 18.10
CA GLU A 324 0.74 16.79 18.15
C GLU A 324 0.88 15.84 16.97
N GLN A 325 2.00 15.94 16.26
CA GLN A 325 2.29 15.16 15.08
C GLN A 325 3.77 14.80 15.08
N ALA A 326 4.11 13.68 14.44
CA ALA A 326 5.47 13.19 14.41
C ALA A 326 6.42 14.17 13.70
N ARG A 327 7.62 14.36 14.26
CA ARG A 327 8.64 15.31 13.81
C ARG A 327 9.79 14.64 13.06
N PRO A 328 10.61 15.39 12.32
CA PRO A 328 11.78 14.84 11.64
C PRO A 328 12.79 14.10 12.55
N SER A 329 12.92 14.51 13.82
CA SER A 329 13.69 13.77 14.84
C SER A 329 13.17 12.35 15.11
N GLU A 330 11.90 12.06 14.80
CA GLU A 330 11.28 10.75 14.89
C GLU A 330 11.40 9.98 13.57
N PHE A 331 12.59 10.01 12.95
CA PHE A 331 12.89 9.30 11.72
C PHE A 331 12.74 7.78 11.92
N PRO A 332 11.94 7.07 11.11
CA PRO A 332 11.44 5.74 11.48
C PRO A 332 12.41 4.59 11.19
N GLY A 333 13.48 4.83 10.42
CA GLY A 333 14.41 3.79 9.99
C GLY A 333 15.87 4.17 10.15
N VAL A 334 16.77 3.32 9.64
CA VAL A 334 18.20 3.64 9.64
C VAL A 334 18.46 4.74 8.61
N ASN A 335 19.18 5.80 9.00
CA ASN A 335 19.50 6.94 8.15
C ASN A 335 21.02 7.10 7.88
N ARG A 336 21.78 6.02 8.08
CA ARG A 336 23.25 5.94 7.88
C ARG A 336 23.59 4.78 6.94
N GLY A 337 24.87 4.62 6.65
CA GLY A 337 25.40 3.58 5.75
C GLY A 337 25.93 4.18 4.44
N ASP A 338 26.55 3.34 3.62
CA ASP A 338 27.18 3.77 2.37
C ASP A 338 26.18 4.43 1.42
N GLU A 339 26.57 5.56 0.86
CA GLU A 339 25.83 6.28 -0.18
C GLU A 339 26.61 6.26 -1.49
N ALA A 340 25.90 6.27 -2.62
CA ALA A 340 26.55 6.33 -3.92
C ALA A 340 25.80 7.27 -4.86
N LYS A 341 26.58 8.03 -5.66
CA LYS A 341 26.05 8.74 -6.84
C LYS A 341 25.92 7.82 -8.06
N GLY A 342 26.67 6.71 -8.07
CA GLY A 342 26.64 5.68 -9.12
C GLY A 342 26.00 4.37 -8.63
N ALA A 343 26.30 3.26 -9.29
CA ALA A 343 25.78 1.96 -8.91
C ALA A 343 26.16 1.59 -7.46
N ALA A 344 25.18 1.15 -6.67
CA ALA A 344 25.38 0.58 -5.33
C ALA A 344 24.64 -0.76 -5.21
N LEU A 345 25.31 -1.76 -4.66
CA LEU A 345 24.80 -3.12 -4.50
C LEU A 345 24.86 -3.52 -3.04
N PHE A 346 23.77 -4.08 -2.52
CA PHE A 346 23.65 -4.53 -1.13
C PHE A 346 23.25 -6.01 -1.06
N ASP A 347 23.83 -6.75 -0.11
CA ASP A 347 23.52 -8.15 0.19
C ASP A 347 22.43 -8.23 1.28
N LEU A 348 21.17 -8.20 0.90
CA LEU A 348 20.03 -8.14 1.83
C LEU A 348 19.94 -9.33 2.79
N LYS A 349 20.62 -10.44 2.50
CA LYS A 349 20.68 -11.59 3.41
C LYS A 349 21.53 -11.30 4.65
N ASN A 350 22.63 -10.57 4.48
CA ASN A 350 23.60 -10.28 5.55
C ASN A 350 23.55 -8.80 5.98
N ASP A 351 22.96 -7.94 5.15
CA ASP A 351 22.86 -6.49 5.32
C ASP A 351 21.45 -6.00 4.88
N PRO A 352 20.40 -6.38 5.62
CA PRO A 352 19.02 -5.99 5.30
C PRO A 352 18.78 -4.48 5.45
N ALA A 353 19.67 -3.78 6.14
CA ALA A 353 19.64 -2.34 6.31
C ALA A 353 20.52 -1.60 5.29
N GLU A 354 21.03 -2.27 4.24
CA GLU A 354 21.73 -1.64 3.12
C GLU A 354 22.86 -0.70 3.59
N GLN A 355 23.67 -1.14 4.54
CA GLN A 355 24.75 -0.37 5.16
C GLN A 355 26.06 -0.42 4.37
N ILE A 356 26.36 -1.53 3.70
CA ILE A 356 27.67 -1.78 3.08
C ILE A 356 27.49 -1.98 1.57
N ASN A 357 28.01 -1.04 0.78
CA ASN A 357 27.98 -1.13 -0.68
C ASN A 357 29.08 -2.07 -1.18
N VAL A 358 28.68 -3.20 -1.76
CA VAL A 358 29.58 -4.24 -2.28
C VAL A 358 29.67 -4.28 -3.80
N ALA A 359 29.26 -3.21 -4.50
CA ALA A 359 29.21 -3.17 -5.97
C ALA A 359 30.57 -3.46 -6.62
N THR A 360 31.67 -2.92 -6.07
CA THR A 360 33.02 -3.12 -6.61
C THR A 360 33.54 -4.55 -6.39
N GLN A 361 33.05 -5.22 -5.35
CA GLN A 361 33.44 -6.57 -4.95
C GLN A 361 32.63 -7.63 -5.73
N GLN A 362 31.47 -7.26 -6.28
CA GLN A 362 30.54 -8.17 -6.96
C GLN A 362 30.18 -7.71 -8.39
N PRO A 363 31.16 -7.47 -9.28
CA PRO A 363 30.91 -6.86 -10.59
C PRO A 363 29.99 -7.70 -11.49
N ARG A 364 30.07 -9.04 -11.41
CA ARG A 364 29.19 -9.94 -12.19
C ARG A 364 27.73 -9.85 -11.78
N ILE A 365 27.46 -9.67 -10.48
CA ILE A 365 26.10 -9.49 -9.97
C ILE A 365 25.54 -8.14 -10.42
N VAL A 366 26.37 -7.09 -10.34
CA VAL A 366 25.98 -5.76 -10.85
C VAL A 366 25.62 -5.83 -12.34
N GLU A 367 26.44 -6.48 -13.16
CA GLU A 367 26.18 -6.60 -14.60
C GLU A 367 24.87 -7.34 -14.90
N ASP A 368 24.60 -8.46 -14.23
CA ASP A 368 23.34 -9.21 -14.40
C ASP A 368 22.12 -8.36 -14.02
N LEU A 369 22.16 -7.72 -12.85
CA LEU A 369 21.05 -6.91 -12.38
C LEU A 369 20.84 -5.66 -13.26
N LEU A 370 21.90 -5.04 -13.77
CA LEU A 370 21.81 -3.94 -14.74
C LEU A 370 21.13 -4.37 -16.05
N ARG A 371 21.42 -5.58 -16.54
CA ARG A 371 20.78 -6.13 -17.74
C ARG A 371 19.27 -6.27 -17.55
N ARG A 372 18.85 -6.87 -16.44
CA ARG A 372 17.43 -7.03 -16.07
C ARG A 372 16.73 -5.69 -15.84
N PHE A 373 17.41 -4.76 -15.16
CA PHE A 373 16.93 -3.40 -14.94
C PHE A 373 16.68 -2.67 -16.27
N THR A 374 17.64 -2.72 -17.19
CA THR A 374 17.53 -2.08 -18.52
C THR A 374 16.37 -2.67 -19.34
N ALA A 375 16.13 -3.98 -19.25
CA ALA A 375 14.99 -4.63 -19.89
C ALA A 375 13.65 -4.12 -19.32
N MET A 376 13.54 -3.97 -18.00
CA MET A 376 12.35 -3.38 -17.37
C MET A 376 12.17 -1.90 -17.78
N GLU A 377 13.25 -1.13 -17.89
CA GLU A 377 13.15 0.25 -18.40
C GLU A 377 12.64 0.32 -19.84
N GLN A 378 13.02 -0.65 -20.69
CA GLN A 378 12.46 -0.72 -22.03
C GLN A 378 10.95 -0.98 -21.98
N GLN A 379 10.49 -1.94 -21.16
CA GLN A 379 9.06 -2.17 -20.97
C GLN A 379 8.32 -0.91 -20.48
N MET A 380 8.94 -0.12 -19.59
CA MET A 380 8.38 1.15 -19.14
C MET A 380 8.22 2.16 -20.28
N ARG A 381 9.23 2.31 -21.14
CA ARG A 381 9.18 3.18 -22.33
C ARG A 381 8.11 2.73 -23.31
N ASP A 382 8.02 1.43 -23.59
CA ASP A 382 7.05 0.88 -24.52
C ASP A 382 5.61 1.12 -24.02
N ALA A 383 5.37 0.95 -22.72
CA ALA A 383 4.08 1.22 -22.11
C ALA A 383 3.71 2.72 -22.12
N GLU A 384 4.69 3.61 -21.98
CA GLU A 384 4.49 5.06 -22.11
C GLU A 384 4.16 5.48 -23.54
N ALA A 385 4.87 4.92 -24.52
CA ALA A 385 4.60 5.14 -25.94
C ALA A 385 3.17 4.72 -26.32
N ALA A 386 2.78 3.49 -25.94
CA ALA A 386 1.43 2.97 -26.22
C ALA A 386 0.30 3.86 -25.66
N ARG A 387 0.49 4.44 -24.47
CA ARG A 387 -0.49 5.38 -23.89
C ARG A 387 -0.55 6.72 -24.61
N THR A 388 0.56 7.17 -25.19
CA THR A 388 0.62 8.46 -25.89
C THR A 388 -0.02 8.36 -27.27
N GLU A 389 0.08 7.21 -27.94
CA GLU A 389 -0.57 6.95 -29.23
C GLU A 389 -2.10 6.79 -29.15
N THR A 390 -2.62 6.49 -27.95
CA THR A 390 -4.06 6.27 -27.71
C THR A 390 -4.79 7.55 -27.21
N LYS A 391 -4.05 8.64 -26.96
CA LYS A 391 -4.58 9.96 -26.58
C LYS A 391 -4.62 10.88 -27.79
#